data_AF-A0A151DWX5-F1
#
_entry.id   AF-A0A151DWX5-F1
#
_cell.length_a   1.000
_cell.length_b   1.000
_cell.length_c   1.000
_cell.angle_alpha   90.00
_cell.angle_beta   90.00
_cell.angle_gamma   90.00
#
_symmetry.space_group_name_H-M   'P 1'
#
loop_
_entity.id
_entity.type
_entity.pdbx_description
1 polymer ?
#
loop_
_entity_poly.entity_id
_entity_poly.type
_entity_poly.pdbx_seq_one_letter_code
_entity_poly.pdbx_strand_id
1 'polypeptide(L)'
;MVEKKFEHGLLKAGFSGAVVIGWLVFMILFLAFYSEGFQTNEKFAILLLSILIIIVLLGGFWAFWSLRLMSKKDWEMFKIKGFKWRLIGTITYGLALLLILIYCFWYLWIDFNFWQYLAVLFVVLLVSGGLLGGIWASWSSIYKDEMNKFGEEFGKKFENEFKESFEKKEEKETE
;
A
#
# COMPACT_ATOMS: atom_id res chain seq x y z
N MET A 1 -1.39 19.70 22.62
CA MET A 1 -1.96 18.96 21.45
C MET A 1 -0.94 18.67 20.35
N VAL A 2 0.07 19.51 20.15
CA VAL A 2 1.16 19.30 19.15
C VAL A 2 2.03 18.08 19.50
N GLU A 3 2.33 17.89 20.78
CA GLU A 3 3.21 16.84 21.29
C GLU A 3 2.69 15.40 21.03
N LYS A 4 1.40 15.14 21.31
CA LYS A 4 0.75 13.86 20.96
C LYS A 4 0.73 13.59 19.45
N LYS A 5 0.59 14.63 18.61
CA LYS A 5 0.58 14.49 17.15
C LYS A 5 1.97 14.14 16.61
N PHE A 6 3.02 14.65 17.25
CA PHE A 6 4.43 14.41 16.91
C PHE A 6 4.90 13.01 17.33
N GLU A 7 4.56 12.56 18.54
CA GLU A 7 4.85 11.19 19.00
C GLU A 7 4.20 10.14 18.09
N HIS A 8 2.98 10.39 17.64
CA HIS A 8 2.26 9.48 16.76
C HIS A 8 2.86 9.39 15.34
N GLY A 9 3.39 10.49 14.81
CA GLY A 9 4.14 10.47 13.54
C GLY A 9 5.45 9.71 13.67
N LEU A 10 6.17 9.91 14.78
CA LEU A 10 7.45 9.28 15.06
C LEU A 10 7.31 7.76 15.31
N LEU A 11 6.25 7.33 15.99
CA LEU A 11 5.91 5.92 16.16
C LEU A 11 5.56 5.23 14.83
N LYS A 12 4.83 5.90 13.94
CA LYS A 12 4.54 5.37 12.59
C LYS A 12 5.80 5.17 11.76
N ALA A 13 6.66 6.18 11.72
CA ALA A 13 7.91 6.14 10.98
C ALA A 13 8.86 5.09 11.58
N GLY A 14 8.98 5.03 12.90
CA GLY A 14 9.80 4.05 13.61
C GLY A 14 9.33 2.61 13.38
N PHE A 15 8.02 2.35 13.48
CA PHE A 15 7.46 1.03 13.18
C PHE A 15 7.70 0.62 11.72
N SER A 16 7.41 1.52 10.77
CA SER A 16 7.65 1.25 9.35
C SER A 16 9.13 0.97 9.07
N GLY A 17 10.04 1.74 9.67
CA GLY A 17 11.48 1.54 9.55
C GLY A 17 11.93 0.19 10.10
N ALA A 18 11.48 -0.16 11.31
CA ALA A 18 11.82 -1.42 11.95
C ALA A 18 11.35 -2.64 11.14
N VAL A 19 10.13 -2.59 10.60
CA VAL A 19 9.59 -3.68 9.77
C VAL A 19 10.38 -3.84 8.47
N VAL A 20 10.71 -2.74 7.79
CA VAL A 20 11.50 -2.79 6.54
C VAL A 20 12.92 -3.28 6.81
N ILE A 21 13.57 -2.81 7.87
CA ILE A 21 14.91 -3.28 8.26
C ILE A 21 14.87 -4.78 8.62
N GLY A 22 13.90 -5.20 9.44
CA GLY A 22 13.74 -6.60 9.82
C GLY A 22 13.51 -7.51 8.61
N TRP A 23 12.73 -7.04 7.63
CA TRP A 23 12.58 -7.76 6.37
C TRP A 23 13.85 -7.82 5.55
N LEU A 24 14.60 -6.72 5.42
CA LEU A 24 15.87 -6.72 4.69
C LEU A 24 16.86 -7.69 5.33
N VAL A 25 16.93 -7.73 6.67
CA VAL A 25 17.73 -8.73 7.39
C VAL A 25 17.26 -10.14 7.05
N PHE A 26 15.95 -10.41 7.11
CA PHE A 26 15.39 -11.69 6.69
C PHE A 26 15.78 -12.05 5.24
N MET A 27 15.65 -11.11 4.30
CA MET A 27 15.98 -11.30 2.89
C MET A 27 17.44 -11.67 2.69
N ILE A 28 18.35 -10.95 3.36
CA ILE A 28 19.79 -11.22 3.30
C ILE A 28 20.08 -12.60 3.88
N LEU A 29 19.55 -12.91 5.08
CA LEU A 29 19.78 -14.19 5.73
C LEU A 29 19.23 -15.36 4.90
N PHE A 30 18.01 -15.20 4.39
CA PHE A 30 17.36 -16.20 3.56
C PHE A 30 18.16 -16.43 2.26
N LEU A 31 18.45 -15.38 1.50
CA LEU A 31 19.13 -15.51 0.20
C LEU A 31 20.56 -16.02 0.35
N ALA A 32 21.33 -15.47 1.30
CA ALA A 32 22.75 -15.76 1.43
C ALA A 32 23.06 -17.09 2.14
N PHE A 33 22.20 -17.54 3.08
CA PHE A 33 22.52 -18.69 3.92
C PHE A 33 21.51 -19.84 3.83
N TYR A 34 20.24 -19.55 3.58
CA TYR A 34 19.18 -20.59 3.65
C TYR A 34 18.67 -21.02 2.27
N SER A 35 18.91 -20.22 1.23
CA SER A 35 18.32 -20.46 -0.09
C SER A 35 18.90 -21.68 -0.80
N GLU A 36 20.09 -22.16 -0.43
CA GLU A 36 20.75 -23.29 -1.11
C GLU A 36 19.92 -24.59 -1.07
N GLY A 37 19.14 -24.80 0.00
CA GLY A 37 18.28 -25.98 0.14
C GLY A 37 16.98 -25.95 -0.65
N PHE A 38 16.67 -24.86 -1.34
CA PHE A 38 15.40 -24.66 -2.03
C PHE A 38 15.57 -24.67 -3.55
N GLN A 39 14.58 -25.22 -4.23
CA GLN A 39 14.45 -25.08 -5.68
C GLN A 39 14.15 -23.63 -6.06
N THR A 40 14.38 -23.28 -7.32
CA THR A 40 14.26 -21.89 -7.80
C THR A 40 12.83 -21.35 -7.62
N ASN A 41 11.83 -22.17 -7.92
CA ASN A 41 10.40 -21.86 -7.73
C ASN A 41 10.04 -21.66 -6.25
N GLU A 42 10.54 -22.50 -5.36
CA GLU A 42 10.34 -22.39 -3.91
C GLU A 42 10.94 -21.08 -3.37
N LYS A 43 12.12 -20.67 -3.86
CA LYS A 43 12.70 -19.37 -3.53
C LYS A 43 11.76 -18.23 -3.92
N PHE A 44 11.19 -18.24 -5.13
CA PHE A 44 10.19 -17.25 -5.55
C PHE A 44 8.95 -17.25 -4.65
N ALA A 45 8.44 -18.42 -4.29
CA ALA A 45 7.28 -18.53 -3.40
C ALA A 45 7.59 -17.93 -2.00
N ILE A 46 8.77 -18.21 -1.44
CA ILE A 46 9.19 -17.66 -0.14
C ILE A 46 9.38 -16.14 -0.22
N LEU A 47 9.95 -15.63 -1.31
CA LEU A 47 10.06 -14.19 -1.55
C LEU A 47 8.68 -13.52 -1.58
N LEU A 48 7.74 -14.06 -2.35
CA LEU A 48 6.36 -13.56 -2.42
C LEU A 48 5.65 -13.66 -1.07
N LEU A 49 5.85 -14.74 -0.32
CA LEU A 49 5.30 -14.91 1.02
C LEU A 49 5.85 -13.85 1.98
N SER A 50 7.14 -13.55 1.92
CA SER A 50 7.75 -12.49 2.75
C SER A 50 7.16 -11.11 2.45
N ILE A 51 6.93 -10.82 1.17
CA ILE A 51 6.27 -9.58 0.72
C ILE A 51 4.82 -9.54 1.22
N LEU A 52 4.09 -10.65 1.12
CA LEU A 52 2.73 -10.75 1.62
C LEU A 52 2.66 -10.45 3.13
N ILE A 53 3.57 -11.00 3.93
CA ILE A 53 3.64 -10.74 5.38
C ILE A 53 3.80 -9.25 5.66
N ILE A 54 4.66 -8.56 4.90
CA ILE A 54 4.92 -7.12 5.05
C ILE A 54 3.73 -6.28 4.64
N ILE A 55 3.10 -6.63 3.52
CA ILE A 55 1.88 -5.95 3.08
C ILE A 55 0.80 -6.08 4.16
N VAL A 56 0.67 -7.23 4.80
CA VAL A 56 -0.29 -7.42 5.89
C VAL A 56 0.10 -6.65 7.14
N LEU A 57 1.37 -6.68 7.55
CA LEU A 57 1.84 -5.98 8.75
C LEU A 57 1.80 -4.46 8.59
N LEU A 58 2.44 -3.91 7.55
CA LEU A 58 2.42 -2.48 7.27
C LEU A 58 1.04 -2.03 6.82
N GLY A 59 0.43 -2.71 5.86
CA GLY A 59 -0.88 -2.34 5.33
C GLY A 59 -1.95 -2.39 6.41
N GLY A 60 -1.95 -3.42 7.26
CA GLY A 60 -2.85 -3.52 8.41
C GLY A 60 -2.62 -2.41 9.43
N PHE A 61 -1.36 -2.14 9.79
CA PHE A 61 -1.02 -1.06 10.73
C PHE A 61 -1.38 0.33 10.19
N TRP A 62 -1.07 0.60 8.92
CA TRP A 62 -1.42 1.84 8.23
C TRP A 62 -2.93 2.00 8.08
N ALA A 63 -3.66 0.93 7.73
CA ALA A 63 -5.11 0.95 7.64
C ALA A 63 -5.74 1.23 9.00
N PHE A 64 -5.31 0.54 10.06
CA PHE A 64 -5.79 0.77 11.43
C PHE A 64 -5.58 2.23 11.86
N TRP A 65 -4.39 2.76 11.62
CA TRP A 65 -4.07 4.14 11.93
C TRP A 65 -4.82 5.15 11.07
N SER A 66 -4.98 4.85 9.78
CA SER A 66 -5.73 5.69 8.83
C SER A 66 -7.18 5.81 9.27
N LEU A 67 -7.82 4.70 9.64
CA LEU A 67 -9.18 4.69 10.19
C LEU A 67 -9.32 5.54 11.45
N ARG A 68 -8.30 5.53 12.32
CA ARG A 68 -8.31 6.31 13.57
C ARG A 68 -8.12 7.81 13.35
N LEU A 69 -7.37 8.20 12.32
CA LEU A 69 -7.08 9.59 11.96
C LEU A 69 -8.07 10.16 10.93
N MET A 70 -8.99 9.34 10.43
CA MET A 70 -9.90 9.69 9.36
C MET A 70 -10.81 10.84 9.79
N SER A 71 -10.79 11.95 9.05
CA SER A 71 -11.67 13.08 9.31
C SER A 71 -13.10 12.77 8.86
N LYS A 72 -14.09 13.52 9.37
CA LYS A 72 -15.49 13.39 8.92
C LYS A 72 -15.65 13.56 7.40
N LYS A 73 -14.74 14.28 6.74
CA LYS A 73 -14.75 14.52 5.29
C LYS A 73 -14.17 13.36 4.50
N ASP A 74 -13.14 12.69 5.01
CA ASP A 74 -12.61 11.46 4.38
C ASP A 74 -13.69 10.36 4.34
N TRP A 75 -14.55 10.33 5.38
CA TRP A 75 -15.74 9.49 5.40
C TRP A 75 -16.78 9.83 4.32
N GLU A 76 -16.80 11.05 3.77
CA GLU A 76 -17.70 11.42 2.66
C GLU A 76 -17.25 10.81 1.34
N MET A 77 -15.94 10.68 1.10
CA MET A 77 -15.43 9.93 -0.05
C MET A 77 -15.88 8.47 0.01
N PHE A 78 -15.90 7.88 1.20
CA PHE A 78 -16.43 6.55 1.45
C PHE A 78 -17.95 6.43 1.29
N LYS A 79 -18.71 7.53 1.22
CA LYS A 79 -20.15 7.52 0.92
C LYS A 79 -20.45 7.49 -0.58
N ILE A 80 -19.48 7.81 -1.44
CA ILE A 80 -19.66 7.73 -2.89
C ILE A 80 -20.01 6.28 -3.26
N LYS A 81 -21.05 6.12 -4.09
CA LYS A 81 -21.65 4.81 -4.37
C LYS A 81 -20.61 3.85 -4.97
N GLY A 82 -20.36 2.77 -4.23
CA GLY A 82 -19.46 1.70 -4.64
C GLY A 82 -17.97 1.97 -4.41
N PHE A 83 -17.56 3.09 -3.81
CA PHE A 83 -16.16 3.34 -3.48
C PHE A 83 -15.62 2.36 -2.43
N LYS A 84 -16.34 2.20 -1.30
CA LYS A 84 -16.00 1.23 -0.24
C LYS A 84 -15.75 -0.19 -0.77
N TRP A 85 -16.72 -0.70 -1.55
CA TRP A 85 -16.68 -2.06 -2.08
C TRP A 85 -15.57 -2.26 -3.12
N ARG A 86 -15.25 -1.23 -3.92
CA ARG A 86 -14.11 -1.29 -4.84
C ARG A 86 -12.79 -1.30 -4.09
N LEU A 87 -12.62 -0.45 -3.09
CA LEU A 87 -11.40 -0.42 -2.28
C LEU A 87 -11.16 -1.79 -1.62
N ILE A 88 -12.16 -2.31 -0.90
CA ILE A 88 -12.09 -3.64 -0.28
C ILE A 88 -11.83 -4.70 -1.35
N GLY A 89 -12.58 -4.67 -2.46
CA GLY A 89 -12.42 -5.60 -3.56
C GLY A 89 -11.00 -5.62 -4.13
N THR A 90 -10.37 -4.46 -4.33
CA THR A 90 -8.99 -4.37 -4.84
C THR A 90 -7.95 -4.89 -3.85
N ILE A 91 -8.13 -4.62 -2.55
CA ILE A 91 -7.24 -5.12 -1.51
C ILE A 91 -7.37 -6.65 -1.42
N THR A 92 -8.60 -7.16 -1.34
CA THR A 92 -8.87 -8.60 -1.29
C THR A 92 -8.36 -9.31 -2.54
N TYR A 93 -8.59 -8.73 -3.72
CA TYR A 93 -8.09 -9.27 -4.98
C TYR A 93 -6.55 -9.31 -5.00
N GLY A 94 -5.87 -8.25 -4.57
CA GLY A 94 -4.40 -8.22 -4.49
C GLY A 94 -3.83 -9.29 -3.55
N LEU A 95 -4.43 -9.46 -2.37
CA LEU A 95 -4.03 -10.50 -1.41
C LEU A 95 -4.29 -11.91 -1.96
N ALA A 96 -5.47 -12.13 -2.55
CA ALA A 96 -5.80 -13.41 -3.18
C ALA A 96 -4.86 -13.75 -4.34
N LEU A 97 -4.52 -12.75 -5.17
CA LEU A 97 -3.58 -12.91 -6.27
C LEU A 97 -2.20 -13.32 -5.77
N LEU A 98 -1.70 -12.70 -4.70
CA LEU A 98 -0.43 -13.08 -4.08
C LEU A 98 -0.46 -14.52 -3.54
N LEU A 99 -1.53 -14.91 -2.85
CA LEU A 99 -1.69 -16.28 -2.34
C LEU A 99 -1.73 -17.32 -3.47
N ILE A 100 -2.46 -17.03 -4.55
CA ILE A 100 -2.52 -17.88 -5.73
C ILE A 100 -1.13 -18.00 -6.37
N LEU A 101 -0.41 -16.89 -6.52
CA LEU A 101 0.95 -16.91 -7.06
C LEU A 101 1.88 -17.76 -6.18
N ILE A 102 1.87 -17.57 -4.86
CA ILE A 102 2.66 -18.38 -3.92
C ILE A 102 2.35 -19.87 -4.12
N TYR A 103 1.07 -20.23 -4.20
CA TYR A 103 0.66 -21.61 -4.46
C TYR A 103 1.15 -22.13 -5.82
N CYS A 104 1.02 -21.34 -6.89
CA CYS A 104 1.50 -21.72 -8.22
C CYS A 104 3.02 -21.94 -8.25
N PHE A 105 3.80 -21.02 -7.66
CA PHE A 105 5.25 -21.16 -7.55
C PHE A 105 5.64 -22.37 -6.69
N TRP A 106 4.91 -22.65 -5.61
CA TRP A 106 5.23 -23.77 -4.74
C TRP A 106 4.92 -25.13 -5.38
N TYR A 107 3.83 -25.24 -6.13
CA TYR A 107 3.30 -26.55 -6.53
C TYR A 107 3.17 -26.79 -8.04
N LEU A 108 2.86 -25.76 -8.83
CA LEU A 108 2.52 -25.92 -10.24
C LEU A 108 3.68 -25.65 -11.19
N TRP A 109 4.52 -24.67 -10.86
CA TRP A 109 5.58 -24.21 -11.75
C TRP A 109 6.93 -24.71 -11.24
N ILE A 110 7.21 -26.00 -11.43
CA ILE A 110 8.46 -26.64 -10.99
C ILE A 110 9.52 -26.58 -12.10
N ASP A 111 9.10 -26.63 -13.36
CA ASP A 111 9.98 -26.84 -14.52
C ASP A 111 10.36 -25.57 -15.28
N PHE A 112 10.01 -24.38 -14.77
CA PHE A 112 10.36 -23.13 -15.42
C PHE A 112 11.73 -22.61 -15.01
N ASN A 113 12.33 -21.83 -15.91
CA ASN A 113 13.60 -21.15 -15.67
C ASN A 113 13.35 -19.82 -14.95
N PHE A 114 14.39 -19.26 -14.30
CA PHE A 114 14.31 -17.96 -13.62
C PHE A 114 13.65 -16.85 -14.46
N TRP A 115 14.03 -16.72 -15.73
CA TRP A 115 13.47 -15.71 -16.64
C TRP A 115 12.00 -15.94 -16.97
N GLN A 116 11.56 -17.20 -17.04
CA GLN A 116 10.16 -17.53 -17.28
C GLN A 116 9.31 -17.21 -16.06
N TYR A 117 9.78 -17.52 -14.85
CA TYR A 117 9.14 -17.09 -13.61
C TYR A 117 8.93 -15.59 -13.55
N LEU A 118 9.98 -14.84 -13.88
CA LEU A 118 9.94 -13.38 -13.90
C LEU A 118 8.96 -12.86 -14.96
N ALA A 119 8.96 -13.46 -16.17
CA ALA A 119 8.03 -13.11 -17.23
C ALA A 119 6.57 -13.35 -16.83
N VAL A 120 6.26 -14.51 -16.21
CA VAL A 120 4.93 -14.83 -15.72
C VAL A 120 4.49 -13.82 -14.66
N LEU A 121 5.38 -13.46 -13.73
CA LEU A 121 5.10 -12.46 -12.71
C LEU A 121 4.77 -11.09 -13.34
N PHE A 122 5.56 -10.64 -14.32
CA PHE A 122 5.28 -9.39 -15.04
C PHE A 122 3.96 -9.43 -15.80
N VAL A 123 3.67 -10.52 -16.51
CA VAL A 123 2.41 -10.68 -17.24
C VAL A 123 1.23 -10.63 -16.28
N VAL A 124 1.30 -11.34 -15.15
CA VAL A 124 0.23 -11.32 -14.14
C VAL A 124 0.05 -9.92 -13.57
N LEU A 125 1.12 -9.19 -13.26
CA LEU A 125 1.04 -7.81 -12.76
C LEU A 125 0.46 -6.85 -13.80
N LEU A 126 0.83 -6.98 -15.08
CA LEU A 126 0.32 -6.13 -16.16
C LEU A 126 -1.16 -6.41 -16.44
N VAL A 127 -1.57 -7.67 -16.51
CA VAL A 127 -2.97 -8.05 -16.74
C VAL A 127 -3.84 -7.62 -15.56
N SER A 128 -3.42 -7.93 -14.34
CA SER A 128 -4.16 -7.53 -13.14
C SER A 128 -4.22 -6.01 -12.97
N GLY A 129 -3.09 -5.32 -13.15
CA GLY A 129 -3.00 -3.86 -13.09
C GLY A 129 -3.84 -3.18 -14.17
N GLY A 130 -3.82 -3.71 -15.40
CA GLY A 130 -4.64 -3.21 -16.51
C GLY A 130 -6.14 -3.37 -16.26
N LEU A 131 -6.56 -4.54 -15.76
CA LEU A 131 -7.96 -4.79 -15.41
C LEU A 131 -8.44 -3.88 -14.27
N LEU A 132 -7.67 -3.80 -13.19
CA LEU A 132 -7.98 -2.91 -12.06
C LEU A 132 -8.00 -1.45 -12.49
N GLY A 133 -7.01 -1.03 -13.27
CA GLY A 133 -6.92 0.31 -13.84
C GLY A 133 -8.14 0.66 -14.69
N GLY A 134 -8.60 -0.27 -15.54
CA GLY A 134 -9.82 -0.10 -16.34
C GLY A 134 -11.08 0.04 -15.49
N ILE A 135 -11.23 -0.79 -14.45
CA ILE A 135 -12.38 -0.74 -13.52
C ILE A 135 -12.40 0.59 -12.76
N TRP A 136 -11.23 1.05 -12.29
CA TRP A 136 -11.09 2.33 -11.58
C TRP A 136 -11.28 3.53 -12.51
N ALA A 137 -10.73 3.50 -13.72
CA ALA A 137 -10.87 4.58 -14.70
C ALA A 137 -12.32 4.76 -15.16
N SER A 138 -13.02 3.64 -15.43
CA SER A 138 -14.43 3.67 -15.78
C SER A 138 -15.29 4.27 -14.66
N TRP A 139 -15.10 3.82 -13.41
CA TRP A 139 -15.82 4.41 -12.27
C TRP A 139 -15.47 5.88 -12.05
N SER A 140 -14.18 6.23 -12.10
CA SER A 140 -13.68 7.59 -11.94
C SER A 140 -14.36 8.54 -12.93
N SER A 141 -14.54 8.11 -14.19
CA SER A 141 -15.23 8.92 -15.20
C SER A 141 -16.70 9.20 -14.88
N ILE A 142 -17.39 8.26 -14.23
CA ILE A 142 -18.82 8.38 -13.87
C ILE A 142 -19.02 9.37 -12.73
N TYR A 143 -18.10 9.40 -11.75
CA TYR A 143 -18.19 10.26 -10.57
C TYR A 143 -17.24 11.46 -10.64
N LYS A 144 -16.83 11.85 -11.85
CA LYS A 144 -15.82 12.89 -12.10
C LYS A 144 -16.16 14.21 -11.40
N ASP A 145 -17.42 14.64 -11.46
CA ASP A 145 -17.85 15.92 -10.88
C ASP A 145 -17.80 15.89 -9.34
N GLU A 146 -18.22 14.79 -8.72
CA GLU A 146 -18.12 14.60 -7.27
C GLU A 146 -16.66 14.57 -6.81
N MET A 147 -15.78 13.90 -7.57
CA MET A 147 -14.36 13.84 -7.27
C MET A 147 -13.64 15.17 -7.49
N ASN A 148 -13.98 15.92 -8.53
CA ASN A 148 -13.44 17.26 -8.79
C ASN A 148 -13.82 18.21 -7.66
N LYS A 149 -15.09 18.19 -7.24
CA LYS A 149 -15.56 19.01 -6.12
C LYS A 149 -14.83 18.66 -4.82
N PHE A 150 -14.66 17.36 -4.54
CA PHE A 150 -13.86 16.92 -3.40
C PHE A 150 -12.40 17.38 -3.50
N GLY A 151 -11.79 17.29 -4.69
CA GLY A 151 -10.42 17.71 -4.95
C GLY A 151 -10.20 19.21 -4.76
N GLU A 152 -11.10 20.06 -5.28
CA GLU A 152 -11.03 21.51 -5.08
C GLU A 152 -11.19 21.91 -3.61
N GLU A 153 -12.13 21.29 -2.88
CA GLU A 153 -12.32 21.56 -1.46
C GLU A 153 -11.11 21.09 -0.63
N PHE A 154 -10.53 19.94 -0.98
CA PHE A 154 -9.31 19.44 -0.34
C PHE A 154 -8.12 20.36 -0.62
N GLY A 155 -7.96 20.81 -1.87
CA GLY A 155 -6.90 21.74 -2.29
C GLY A 155 -6.99 23.05 -1.53
N LYS A 156 -8.19 23.65 -1.44
CA LYS A 156 -8.43 24.88 -0.66
C LYS A 156 -8.13 24.68 0.84
N LYS A 157 -8.52 23.53 1.41
CA LYS A 157 -8.22 23.20 2.81
C LYS A 157 -6.72 23.11 3.05
N PHE A 158 -6.01 22.42 2.16
CA PHE A 158 -4.56 22.26 2.27
C PHE A 158 -3.84 23.61 2.10
N GLU A 159 -4.24 24.42 1.12
CA GLU A 159 -3.69 25.76 0.92
C GLU A 159 -3.90 26.65 2.16
N ASN A 160 -5.09 26.60 2.77
CA ASN A 160 -5.38 27.36 3.98
C ASN A 160 -4.58 26.85 5.20
N GLU A 161 -4.51 25.53 5.43
CA GLU A 161 -3.68 24.96 6.50
C GLU A 161 -2.20 25.26 6.30
N PHE A 162 -1.74 25.29 5.03
CA PHE A 162 -0.37 25.63 4.67
C PHE A 162 -0.10 27.10 4.97
N LYS A 163 -0.91 28.04 4.49
CA LYS A 163 -0.78 29.48 4.79
C LYS A 163 -0.78 29.76 6.29
N GLU A 164 -1.72 29.16 7.02
CA GLU A 164 -1.82 29.31 8.48
C GLU A 164 -0.56 28.79 9.20
N SER A 165 0.12 27.80 8.64
CA SER A 165 1.38 27.28 9.19
C SER A 165 2.58 28.20 8.96
N PHE A 166 2.58 29.03 7.91
CA PHE A 166 3.59 30.06 7.67
C PHE A 166 3.33 31.31 8.50
N GLU A 167 2.09 31.79 8.57
CA GLU A 167 1.71 32.95 9.38
C GLU A 167 2.05 32.73 10.88
N LYS A 168 1.71 31.56 11.43
CA LYS A 168 2.10 31.18 12.81
C LYS A 168 3.60 31.03 13.04
N LYS A 169 4.38 30.87 11.98
CA LYS A 169 5.83 30.74 12.06
C LYS A 169 6.50 32.11 12.03
N GLU A 170 5.98 33.04 11.23
CA GLU A 170 6.43 34.43 11.19
C GLU A 170 6.12 35.19 12.50
N GLU A 171 4.94 34.98 13.10
CA GLU A 171 4.59 35.56 14.41
C GLU A 171 5.51 35.09 15.54
N LYS A 172 6.07 33.87 15.45
CA LYS A 172 7.01 33.33 16.44
C LYS A 172 8.46 33.78 16.27
N GLU A 173 8.81 34.32 15.10
CA GLU A 173 10.15 34.86 14.82
C GLU A 173 10.22 36.38 15.09
N THR A 174 9.07 37.02 15.38
CA THR A 174 8.97 38.47 15.66
C THR A 174 8.73 38.82 17.14
N GLU A 175 8.51 37.84 18.02
CA GLU A 175 8.60 37.96 19.50
C GLU A 175 9.96 37.52 20.03
#